data_AF-G9KB89-F1
#
_entry.id   AF-G9KB89-F1
#
_cell.length_a   1.000
_cell.length_b   1.000
_cell.length_c   1.000
_cell.angle_alpha   90.00
_cell.angle_beta   90.00
_cell.angle_gamma   90.00
#
_symmetry.space_group_name_H-M   'P 1'
#
loop_
_entity.id
_entity.type
_entity.pdbx_description
1 polymer ?
#
loop_
_entity_poly.entity_id
_entity_poly.type
_entity_poly.pdbx_seq_one_letter_code
_entity_poly.pdbx_strand_id
1 'polypeptide(L)'
;MSPADALDDENTFKILVATDIHLGFMEKDAVRGNDTFVTLDEILRLAQENEVDFILLGGDLFHENKPSRKTLHTCLELLRKYCMGDRPVSFEILSDQS
;
A
#
# COMPACT_ATOMS: atom_id res chain seq x y z
N MET A 1 3.17 -26.58 7.80
CA MET A 1 3.16 -25.71 8.99
C MET A 1 2.39 -26.44 10.07
N SER A 2 2.92 -26.44 11.29
CA SER A 2 2.33 -27.19 12.39
C SER A 2 1.12 -26.41 12.96
N PRO A 3 0.16 -27.05 13.61
CA PRO A 3 -1.00 -26.37 14.20
C PRO A 3 -0.64 -25.34 15.28
N ALA A 4 0.59 -25.37 15.80
CA ALA A 4 1.10 -24.42 16.78
C ALA A 4 1.46 -23.06 16.17
N ASP A 5 1.81 -23.02 14.88
CA ASP A 5 2.23 -21.78 14.20
C ASP A 5 1.03 -20.86 13.92
N ALA A 6 -0.18 -21.41 13.77
CA ALA A 6 -1.38 -20.63 13.46
C ALA A 6 -1.94 -19.83 14.65
N LEU A 7 -1.52 -20.13 15.89
CA LEU A 7 -1.94 -19.42 17.10
C LEU A 7 -1.15 -18.14 17.37
N ASP A 8 0.01 -17.96 16.73
CA ASP A 8 0.91 -16.82 16.97
C ASP A 8 0.58 -15.61 16.08
N ASP A 9 -0.04 -15.84 14.92
CA ASP A 9 -0.39 -14.78 13.97
C ASP A 9 -1.46 -13.81 14.51
N GLU A 10 -2.40 -14.27 15.36
CA GLU A 10 -3.44 -13.39 15.94
C GLU A 10 -2.87 -12.33 16.90
N ASN A 11 -1.70 -12.57 17.48
CA ASN A 11 -1.02 -11.65 18.39
C ASN A 11 0.20 -10.96 17.75
N THR A 12 0.36 -11.08 16.44
CA THR A 12 1.52 -10.57 15.69
C THR A 12 1.06 -9.60 14.61
N PHE A 13 1.61 -8.38 14.62
CA PHE A 13 1.37 -7.44 13.52
C PHE A 13 2.18 -7.80 12.28
N LYS A 14 1.48 -7.97 11.16
CA LYS A 14 2.08 -8.06 9.83
C LYS A 14 1.98 -6.70 9.16
N ILE A 15 3.12 -6.03 9.03
CA ILE A 15 3.18 -4.66 8.50
C ILE A 15 3.99 -4.66 7.20
N LEU A 16 3.39 -4.19 6.10
CA LEU A 16 4.15 -3.89 4.91
C LEU A 16 4.76 -2.50 5.04
N VAL A 17 6.09 -2.40 4.96
CA VAL A 17 6.81 -1.13 5.04
C VAL A 17 7.35 -0.75 3.66
N ALA A 18 7.03 0.46 3.21
CA ALA A 18 7.55 1.04 1.97
C ALA A 18 7.82 2.55 2.13
N THR A 19 8.63 3.14 1.27
CA THR A 19 8.95 4.58 1.30
C THR A 19 9.39 5.06 -0.09
N ASP A 20 9.39 6.38 -0.31
CA ASP A 20 9.98 7.02 -1.49
C ASP A 20 9.48 6.44 -2.83
N ILE A 21 8.17 6.14 -2.89
CA ILE A 21 7.53 5.54 -4.08
C ILE A 21 7.55 6.51 -5.25
N HIS A 22 7.49 7.82 -4.99
CA HIS A 22 7.55 8.90 -5.98
C HIS A 22 6.62 8.67 -7.18
N LEU A 23 5.36 8.36 -6.87
CA LEU A 23 4.33 8.07 -7.86
C LEU A 23 4.18 9.26 -8.84
N GLY A 24 4.24 8.96 -10.13
CA GLY A 24 4.20 9.95 -11.21
C GLY A 24 5.58 10.47 -11.63
N PHE A 25 6.67 9.93 -11.08
CA PHE A 25 8.02 10.21 -11.59
C PHE A 25 8.11 9.85 -13.08
N MET A 26 8.62 10.79 -13.87
CA MET A 26 8.73 10.67 -15.34
C MET A 26 7.43 10.29 -16.06
N GLU A 27 6.26 10.66 -15.53
CA GLU A 27 4.94 10.29 -16.09
C GLU A 27 4.76 10.58 -17.60
N LYS A 28 5.42 11.63 -18.12
CA LYS A 28 5.34 12.04 -19.53
C LYS A 28 6.35 11.33 -20.44
N ASP A 29 7.27 10.56 -19.88
CA ASP A 29 8.24 9.79 -20.65
C ASP A 29 7.56 8.59 -21.33
N ALA A 30 7.83 8.39 -22.62
CA ALA A 30 7.16 7.38 -23.44
C ALA A 30 7.49 5.93 -23.03
N VAL A 31 8.64 5.71 -22.38
CA VAL A 31 9.11 4.38 -21.97
C VAL A 31 8.86 4.18 -20.48
N ARG A 32 9.16 5.19 -19.67
CA ARG A 32 9.24 5.08 -18.20
C ARG A 32 8.03 5.62 -17.46
N GLY A 33 7.11 6.28 -18.16
CA GLY A 33 5.99 6.97 -17.53
C GLY A 33 4.99 6.09 -16.81
N ASN A 34 5.13 4.76 -16.90
CA ASN A 34 4.31 3.80 -16.16
C ASN A 34 5.05 3.08 -15.02
N ASP A 35 6.37 3.29 -14.85
CA ASP A 35 7.20 2.50 -13.95
C ASP A 35 6.67 2.53 -12.51
N THR A 36 6.47 3.72 -11.96
CA THR A 36 6.04 3.88 -10.56
C THR A 36 4.64 3.34 -10.29
N PHE A 37 3.77 3.34 -11.30
CA PHE A 37 2.42 2.81 -11.17
C PHE A 37 2.41 1.29 -11.10
N VAL A 38 3.25 0.64 -11.91
CA VAL A 38 3.47 -0.81 -11.87
C VAL A 38 4.11 -1.22 -10.56
N THR A 39 5.11 -0.48 -10.09
CA THR A 39 5.75 -0.74 -8.78
C THR A 39 4.77 -0.57 -7.62
N LEU A 40 3.91 0.47 -7.63
CA LEU A 40 2.88 0.59 -6.59
C LEU A 40 1.87 -0.56 -6.65
N ASP A 41 1.44 -0.98 -7.84
CA ASP A 41 0.57 -2.14 -8.02
C ASP A 41 1.19 -3.41 -7.42
N GLU A 42 2.49 -3.60 -7.60
CA GLU A 42 3.25 -4.70 -6.97
C GLU A 42 3.30 -4.59 -5.45
N ILE A 43 3.62 -3.41 -4.90
CA ILE A 43 3.67 -3.17 -3.44
C ILE A 43 2.31 -3.52 -2.82
N LEU A 44 1.22 -3.05 -3.42
CA LEU A 44 -0.13 -3.26 -2.90
C LEU A 44 -0.61 -4.71 -3.10
N ARG A 45 -0.24 -5.35 -4.21
CA ARG A 45 -0.50 -6.78 -4.42
C ARG A 45 0.22 -7.62 -3.37
N LEU A 46 1.49 -7.33 -3.08
CA LEU A 46 2.24 -8.00 -2.00
C LEU A 46 1.58 -7.79 -0.64
N ALA A 47 1.05 -6.60 -0.36
CA ALA A 47 0.30 -6.34 0.88
C ALA A 47 -0.92 -7.28 1.00
N GLN A 48 -1.67 -7.43 -0.08
CA GLN A 48 -2.84 -8.31 -0.13
C GLN A 48 -2.46 -9.80 -0.05
N GLU A 49 -1.48 -10.24 -0.84
CA GLU A 49 -1.01 -11.65 -0.88
C GLU A 49 -0.44 -12.11 0.45
N ASN A 50 0.22 -11.23 1.19
CA ASN A 50 0.77 -11.53 2.51
C ASN A 50 -0.24 -11.27 3.64
N GLU A 51 -1.47 -10.86 3.34
CA GLU A 51 -2.53 -10.57 4.31
C GLU A 51 -2.04 -9.65 5.44
N VAL A 52 -1.35 -8.57 5.08
CA VAL A 52 -0.81 -7.63 6.09
C VAL A 52 -1.95 -6.90 6.80
N ASP A 53 -1.77 -6.57 8.09
CA ASP A 53 -2.75 -5.84 8.87
C ASP A 53 -2.87 -4.40 8.40
N PHE A 54 -1.74 -3.76 8.10
CA PHE A 54 -1.70 -2.44 7.49
C PHE A 54 -0.40 -2.19 6.72
N ILE A 55 -0.42 -1.12 5.91
CA ILE A 55 0.73 -0.62 5.16
C ILE A 55 1.24 0.63 5.86
N LEU A 56 2.55 0.71 6.10
CA LEU A 56 3.23 1.88 6.65
C LEU A 56 4.12 2.50 5.58
N LEU A 57 3.84 3.76 5.23
CA LEU A 57 4.60 4.52 4.25
C LEU A 57 5.51 5.55 4.94
N GLY A 58 6.80 5.54 4.60
CA GLY A 58 7.83 6.40 5.20
C GLY A 58 7.88 7.85 4.69
N GLY A 59 7.20 8.16 3.58
CA GLY A 59 7.24 9.48 2.96
C GLY A 59 7.21 9.41 1.44
N ASP A 60 7.15 10.57 0.79
CA ASP A 60 7.30 10.77 -0.66
C ASP A 60 6.49 9.78 -1.53
N LEU A 61 5.23 9.58 -1.14
CA LEU A 61 4.30 8.77 -1.94
C LEU A 61 4.16 9.34 -3.36
N PHE A 62 4.05 10.65 -3.52
CA PHE A 62 3.97 11.32 -4.82
C PHE A 62 5.29 12.02 -5.14
N HIS A 63 5.68 12.01 -6.42
CA HIS A 63 6.89 12.73 -6.85
C HIS A 63 6.73 14.26 -6.79
N GLU A 64 5.53 14.74 -7.13
CA GLU A 64 5.20 16.16 -7.15
C GLU A 64 4.27 16.49 -5.98
N ASN A 65 4.48 17.65 -5.34
CA ASN A 65 3.59 18.14 -4.26
C ASN A 65 2.15 18.40 -4.73
N LYS A 66 1.97 18.60 -6.04
CA LYS A 66 0.69 18.74 -6.74
C LYS A 66 0.65 17.66 -7.83
N PRO A 67 0.30 16.41 -7.47
CA PRO A 67 0.28 15.31 -8.43
C PRO A 67 -0.70 15.59 -9.57
N SER A 68 -0.40 15.02 -10.74
CA SER A 68 -1.29 15.12 -11.89
C SER A 68 -2.62 14.41 -11.63
N ARG A 69 -3.67 14.78 -12.37
CA ARG A 69 -4.97 14.10 -12.28
C ARG A 69 -4.87 12.60 -12.55
N LYS A 70 -4.02 12.20 -13.50
CA LYS A 70 -3.77 10.78 -13.81
C LYS A 70 -3.07 10.12 -12.62
N THR A 71 -1.98 10.70 -12.12
CA THR A 71 -1.25 10.19 -10.94
C THR A 71 -2.17 9.95 -9.75
N LEU A 72 -2.99 10.94 -9.40
CA LEU A 72 -3.91 10.85 -8.26
C LEU A 72 -5.00 9.79 -8.50
N HIS A 73 -5.58 9.76 -9.70
CA HIS A 73 -6.65 8.81 -10.02
C HIS A 73 -6.15 7.36 -10.05
N THR A 74 -5.01 7.09 -10.67
CA THR A 74 -4.43 5.74 -10.69
C THR A 74 -4.05 5.28 -9.29
N CYS A 75 -3.52 6.17 -8.44
CA CYS A 75 -3.25 5.85 -7.03
C CYS A 75 -4.54 5.43 -6.29
N LEU A 76 -5.61 6.21 -6.41
CA LEU A 76 -6.90 5.91 -5.78
C LEU A 76 -7.53 4.61 -6.30
N GLU A 77 -7.38 4.31 -7.59
CA GLU A 77 -7.83 3.05 -8.19
C GLU A 77 -7.09 1.86 -7.59
N LEU A 78 -5.76 1.94 -7.49
CA LEU A 78 -4.93 0.87 -6.93
C LEU A 78 -5.22 0.66 -5.43
N LEU A 79 -5.33 1.74 -4.65
CA LEU A 79 -5.73 1.66 -3.23
C LEU A 79 -7.11 1.02 -3.07
N ARG A 80 -8.08 1.40 -3.91
CA ARG A 80 -9.42 0.79 -3.89
C ARG A 80 -9.38 -0.69 -4.25
N LYS A 81 -8.54 -1.08 -5.20
CA LYS A 81 -8.41 -2.46 -5.67
C LYS A 81 -7.85 -3.40 -4.61
N TYR A 82 -6.84 -2.96 -3.86
CA TYR A 82 -6.08 -3.86 -2.96
C TYR A 82 -6.39 -3.66 -1.47
N CYS A 83 -6.79 -2.45 -1.05
CA CYS A 83 -7.03 -2.14 0.37
C CYS A 83 -8.51 -2.29 0.78
N MET A 84 -9.41 -2.61 -0.14
CA MET A 84 -10.81 -2.93 0.17
C MET A 84 -11.06 -4.43 -0.04
N GLY A 85 -11.77 -5.05 0.88
CA GLY A 85 -12.13 -6.47 0.81
C GLY A 85 -13.02 -6.90 1.98
N ASP A 86 -13.34 -8.19 2.02
CA ASP A 86 -14.26 -8.75 3.01
C ASP A 86 -13.60 -9.03 4.37
N ARG A 87 -12.26 -9.09 4.42
CA ARG A 87 -11.51 -9.34 5.66
C ARG A 87 -11.63 -8.13 6.60
N PRO A 88 -12.12 -8.31 7.84
CA PRO A 88 -12.18 -7.22 8.80
C PRO A 88 -10.77 -6.81 9.27
N VAL A 89 -10.64 -5.56 9.70
CA VAL A 89 -9.43 -5.07 10.38
C VAL A 89 -9.34 -5.72 11.76
N SER A 90 -8.21 -6.36 12.05
CA SER A 90 -7.93 -7.17 13.25
C SER A 90 -7.38 -6.39 14.44
N PHE A 91 -7.21 -5.08 14.32
CA PHE A 91 -6.63 -4.22 15.36
C PHE A 91 -7.48 -2.98 15.64
N GLU A 92 -7.22 -2.32 16.77
CA GLU A 92 -7.90 -1.11 17.20
C GLU A 92 -6.94 0.08 17.34
N ILE A 93 -7.46 1.29 17.13
CA ILE A 93 -6.75 2.55 17.35
C ILE A 93 -7.23 3.13 18.67
N LEU A 94 -6.36 3.12 19.69
CA LEU A 94 -6.66 3.64 21.03
C LEU A 94 -6.34 5.14 21.18
N SER A 95 -5.62 5.71 20.21
CA SER A 95 -5.26 7.13 20.23
C SER A 95 -6.45 8.03 19.90
N ASP A 96 -6.42 9.25 20.43
CA ASP A 96 -7.38 10.30 20.09
C ASP A 96 -7.31 10.66 18.60
N GLN A 97 -8.47 10.88 17.98
CA GLN A 97 -8.63 11.22 16.55
C GLN A 97 -9.12 12.65 16.33
N SER A 98 -9.14 13.46 17.40
CA SER A 98 -9.61 14.86 17.42
C SER A 98 -8.78 15.83 16.58
#